data_AF-A0A2V9TEV5-F1
#
_entry.id   AF-A0A2V9TEV5-F1
#
_cell.length_a   1.000
_cell.length_b   1.000
_cell.length_c   1.000
_cell.angle_alpha   90.00
_cell.angle_beta   90.00
_cell.angle_gamma   90.00
#
_symmetry.space_group_name_H-M   'P 1'
#
loop_
_entity.id
_entity.type
_entity.pdbx_description
1 polymer ?
#
loop_
_entity_poly.entity_id
_entity_poly.type
_entity_poly.pdbx_seq_one_letter_code
_entity_poly.pdbx_strand_id
1 'polypeptide(L)'
;MYLGDHVGAIQQAGISLRRVINEGNHRTWRQPSDPEGLWEQALSNPLNHADFIAATDGDPVSVSLQAKGLVRIAQIQVPGQATTTIYATHSRPQ
;
A
#
# COMPACT_ATOMS: atom_id res chain seq x y z
N MET A 1 0.71 2.53 -7.85
CA MET A 1 2.18 2.69 -7.68
C MET A 1 2.84 1.52 -8.40
N TYR A 2 3.34 1.73 -9.62
CA TYR A 2 4.02 0.66 -10.34
C TYR A 2 5.42 0.49 -9.75
N LEU A 3 5.77 -0.74 -9.36
CA LEU A 3 7.02 -1.01 -8.65
C LEU A 3 8.23 -0.51 -9.46
N GLY A 4 8.18 -0.64 -10.79
CA GLY A 4 9.27 -0.24 -11.70
C GLY A 4 9.70 1.22 -11.62
N ASP A 5 8.80 2.15 -11.27
CA ASP A 5 9.10 3.59 -11.32
C ASP A 5 9.67 4.14 -9.99
N HIS A 6 9.48 3.42 -8.87
CA HIS A 6 9.73 3.97 -7.53
C HIS A 6 10.44 3.04 -6.54
N VAL A 7 10.97 1.87 -6.98
CA VAL A 7 11.75 0.96 -6.10
C VAL A 7 12.82 1.69 -5.30
N GLY A 8 13.50 2.64 -5.94
CA GLY A 8 14.62 3.37 -5.37
C GLY A 8 14.29 4.10 -4.08
N ALA A 9 13.12 4.73 -3.98
CA ALA A 9 12.77 5.55 -2.82
C ALA A 9 12.61 4.73 -1.54
N ILE A 10 11.97 3.56 -1.64
CA ILE A 10 11.76 2.64 -0.50
C ILE A 10 13.09 2.04 -0.02
N GLN A 11 13.94 1.62 -0.96
CA GLN A 11 15.25 1.07 -0.61
C GLN A 11 16.20 2.13 -0.05
N GLN A 12 16.17 3.36 -0.59
CA GLN A 12 16.93 4.50 -0.05
C GLN A 12 16.51 4.85 1.38
N ALA A 13 15.24 4.63 1.75
CA ALA A 13 14.75 4.76 3.11
C ALA A 13 15.15 3.58 4.03
N GLY A 14 15.93 2.61 3.53
CA GLY A 14 16.39 1.43 4.29
C GLY A 14 15.32 0.35 4.48
N ILE A 15 14.19 0.44 3.77
CA ILE A 15 13.11 -0.55 3.85
C ILE A 15 13.38 -1.65 2.81
N SER A 16 13.56 -2.89 3.29
CA SER A 16 13.75 -4.04 2.41
C SER A 16 12.49 -4.32 1.59
N LEU A 17 12.63 -4.51 0.27
CA LEU A 17 11.51 -4.82 -0.62
C LEU A 17 10.76 -6.12 -0.24
N ARG A 18 11.43 -7.05 0.45
CA ARG A 18 10.78 -8.26 0.99
C ARG A 18 9.72 -7.95 2.06
N ARG A 19 9.72 -6.73 2.61
CA ARG A 19 8.76 -6.22 3.58
C ARG A 19 7.71 -5.30 2.94
N VAL A 20 7.68 -5.20 1.62
CA VAL A 20 6.78 -4.29 0.91
C VAL A 20 5.85 -5.07 0.01
N ILE A 21 4.56 -4.83 0.20
CA ILE A 21 3.49 -5.34 -0.65
C ILE A 21 3.04 -4.20 -1.56
N ASN A 22 2.98 -4.45 -2.86
CA ASN A 22 2.59 -3.50 -3.89
C ASN A 22 2.04 -4.26 -5.11
N GLU A 23 1.57 -3.52 -6.10
CA GLU A 23 0.97 -4.06 -7.32
C GLU A 23 1.90 -5.04 -8.08
N GLY A 24 3.21 -4.83 -8.03
CA GLY A 24 4.20 -5.74 -8.62
C GLY A 24 4.31 -7.09 -7.92
N ASN A 25 3.69 -7.29 -6.75
CA ASN A 25 3.54 -8.61 -6.12
C ASN A 25 2.41 -9.45 -6.74
N HIS A 26 1.63 -8.87 -7.66
CA HIS A 26 0.71 -9.63 -8.50
C HIS A 26 1.49 -10.61 -9.39
N ARG A 27 1.05 -11.87 -9.43
CA ARG A 27 1.64 -12.88 -10.33
C ARG A 27 1.15 -12.61 -11.75
N THR A 28 1.96 -11.91 -12.53
CA THR A 28 1.60 -11.42 -13.88
C THR A 28 1.16 -12.48 -14.89
N TRP A 29 1.41 -13.77 -14.62
CA TRP A 29 0.93 -14.90 -15.42
C TRP A 29 -0.50 -15.36 -15.05
N ARG A 30 -1.09 -14.83 -13.98
CA ARG A 30 -2.46 -15.11 -13.51
C ARG A 30 -3.30 -13.84 -13.65
N GLN A 31 -3.61 -13.50 -14.90
CA GLN A 31 -4.45 -12.35 -15.26
C GLN A 31 -5.93 -12.75 -15.41
N PRO A 32 -6.88 -11.81 -15.22
CA PRO A 32 -6.69 -10.40 -14.85
C PRO A 32 -6.46 -10.16 -13.34
N SER A 33 -6.58 -11.21 -12.52
CA SER A 33 -6.37 -11.15 -11.07
C SER A 33 -5.95 -12.52 -10.53
N ASP A 34 -5.12 -12.57 -9.49
CA ASP A 34 -4.74 -13.78 -8.76
C ASP A 34 -5.32 -13.71 -7.34
N PRO A 35 -6.51 -14.26 -7.05
CA PRO A 35 -7.11 -14.18 -5.71
C PRO A 35 -6.24 -14.80 -4.60
N GLU A 36 -5.32 -15.70 -4.98
CA GLU A 36 -4.33 -16.34 -4.12
C GLU A 36 -2.99 -15.58 -4.07
N GLY A 37 -2.91 -14.46 -4.79
CA GLY A 37 -1.77 -13.55 -4.84
C GLY A 37 -1.68 -12.71 -3.57
N LEU A 38 -0.45 -12.44 -3.13
CA LEU A 38 -0.21 -11.62 -1.94
C LEU A 38 -0.80 -10.21 -2.09
N TRP A 39 -0.76 -9.66 -3.31
CA TRP A 39 -1.33 -8.35 -3.62
C TRP A 39 -2.85 -8.32 -3.42
N GLU A 40 -3.58 -9.25 -4.01
CA GLU A 40 -5.04 -9.34 -3.92
C GLU A 40 -5.50 -9.63 -2.49
N GLN A 41 -4.82 -10.54 -1.79
CA GLN A 41 -5.11 -10.83 -0.39
C GLN A 41 -4.90 -9.59 0.48
N ALA A 42 -3.78 -8.87 0.29
CA ALA A 42 -3.51 -7.63 0.99
C ALA A 42 -4.53 -6.54 0.66
N LEU A 43 -4.95 -6.39 -0.60
CA LEU A 43 -5.99 -5.43 -0.98
C LEU A 43 -7.34 -5.76 -0.33
N SER A 44 -7.71 -7.03 -0.22
CA SER A 44 -8.98 -7.44 0.41
C SER A 44 -8.99 -7.13 1.92
N ASN A 45 -7.85 -7.29 2.59
CA ASN A 45 -7.72 -6.99 4.01
C ASN A 45 -6.37 -6.38 4.39
N PRO A 46 -6.15 -5.07 4.11
CA PRO A 46 -4.85 -4.44 4.30
C PRO A 46 -4.36 -4.46 5.76
N LEU A 47 -5.32 -4.39 6.69
CA LEU A 47 -5.08 -4.42 8.15
C LEU A 47 -4.29 -5.64 8.61
N ASN A 48 -4.47 -6.80 7.96
CA ASN A 48 -3.85 -8.05 8.39
C ASN A 48 -2.52 -8.34 7.67
N HIS A 49 -2.12 -7.50 6.72
CA HIS A 49 -0.98 -7.78 5.82
C HIS A 49 0.15 -6.76 5.94
N ALA A 50 -0.09 -5.59 6.52
CA ALA A 50 0.92 -4.56 6.67
C ALA A 50 0.76 -3.78 7.97
N ASP A 51 1.88 -3.34 8.56
CA ASP A 51 1.88 -2.43 9.73
C ASP A 51 1.54 -0.99 9.34
N PHE A 52 1.95 -0.61 8.12
CA PHE A 52 1.76 0.71 7.55
C PHE A 52 1.20 0.59 6.14
N ILE A 53 0.30 1.50 5.79
CA ILE A 53 -0.35 1.50 4.48
C ILE A 53 -0.19 2.89 3.86
N ALA A 54 0.34 2.95 2.65
CA ALA A 54 0.35 4.14 1.82
C ALA A 54 -0.79 4.02 0.80
N ALA A 55 -1.73 4.96 0.82
CA ALA A 55 -2.85 4.99 -0.11
C ALA A 55 -2.90 6.35 -0.80
N THR A 56 -2.91 6.34 -2.12
CA THR A 56 -3.06 7.54 -2.95
C THR A 56 -4.51 7.66 -3.42
N ASP A 57 -5.10 8.85 -3.31
CA ASP A 57 -6.50 9.08 -3.67
C ASP A 57 -6.82 8.53 -5.07
N GLY A 58 -7.79 7.60 -5.13
CA GLY A 58 -8.26 6.97 -6.37
C GLY A 58 -7.54 5.68 -6.75
N ASP A 59 -6.49 5.27 -6.03
CA ASP A 59 -5.83 3.99 -6.24
C ASP A 59 -6.59 2.81 -5.58
N PRO A 60 -6.31 1.54 -5.96
CA PRO A 60 -6.98 0.37 -5.38
C PRO A 60 -6.81 0.24 -3.86
N VAL A 61 -5.72 0.76 -3.30
CA VAL A 61 -5.46 0.73 -1.86
C VAL A 61 -6.39 1.72 -1.15
N SER A 62 -6.54 2.93 -1.67
CA SER A 62 -7.44 3.96 -1.12
C SER A 62 -8.89 3.48 -1.11
N VAL A 63 -9.33 2.82 -2.19
CA VAL A 63 -10.68 2.24 -2.30
C VAL A 63 -10.88 1.13 -1.27
N SER A 64 -9.90 0.25 -1.06
CA SER A 64 -10.02 -0.84 -0.08
C SER A 64 -10.05 -0.37 1.38
N LEU A 65 -9.61 0.86 1.64
CA LEU A 65 -9.57 1.47 2.98
C LEU A 65 -10.80 2.29 3.36
N GLN A 66 -11.63 2.73 2.40
CA GLN A 66 -12.75 3.65 2.66
C GLN A 66 -13.75 3.15 3.73
N ALA A 67 -13.77 1.84 4.04
CA ALA A 67 -14.65 1.23 5.03
C ALA A 67 -14.00 0.98 6.41
N LYS A 68 -12.73 1.36 6.64
CA LYS A 68 -11.96 0.91 7.82
C LYS A 68 -11.41 2.11 8.61
N GLY A 69 -11.81 2.24 9.88
CA GLY A 69 -11.43 3.34 10.78
C GLY A 69 -9.95 3.32 11.18
N LEU A 70 -9.08 3.69 10.25
CA LEU A 70 -7.62 3.67 10.40
C LEU A 70 -7.07 4.92 11.09
N VAL A 71 -5.92 4.75 11.76
CA VAL A 71 -5.15 5.87 12.31
C VAL A 71 -4.29 6.47 11.20
N ARG A 72 -4.67 7.64 10.70
CA ARG A 72 -3.83 8.44 9.80
C ARG A 72 -2.63 8.99 10.58
N ILE A 73 -1.42 8.67 10.15
CA ILE A 73 -0.18 9.13 10.79
C ILE A 73 0.57 10.19 9.97
N ALA A 74 0.33 10.25 8.66
CA ALA A 74 0.89 11.29 7.80
C ALA A 74 0.02 11.49 6.55
N GLN A 75 0.14 12.67 5.93
CA GLN A 75 -0.49 13.00 4.66
C GLN A 75 0.49 13.80 3.83
N ILE A 76 0.71 13.39 2.58
CA ILE A 76 1.63 14.02 1.63
C ILE A 76 0.79 14.62 0.51
N GLN A 77 0.99 15.91 0.27
CA GLN A 77 0.33 16.66 -0.80
C GLN A 77 1.39 17.35 -1.64
N VAL A 78 1.31 17.12 -2.95
CA VAL A 78 2.18 17.75 -3.94
C VAL A 78 1.28 18.41 -4.97
N PRO A 79 1.47 19.70 -5.31
CA PRO A 79 0.64 20.36 -6.31
C PRO A 79 0.56 19.58 -7.62
N GLY A 80 -0.65 19.37 -8.12
CA GLY A 80 -0.90 18.60 -9.35
C GLY A 80 -0.82 17.08 -9.22
N GLN A 81 -0.60 16.53 -8.02
CA GLN A 81 -0.63 15.09 -7.74
C GLN A 81 -1.77 14.74 -6.78
N ALA A 82 -2.24 13.49 -6.85
CA ALA A 82 -3.19 12.96 -5.88
C ALA A 82 -2.58 12.92 -4.48
N THR A 83 -3.40 13.15 -3.45
CA THR A 83 -2.94 13.10 -2.05
C THR A 83 -2.57 11.66 -1.70
N THR A 84 -1.42 11.48 -1.03
CA THR A 84 -1.06 10.18 -0.44
C THR A 84 -1.20 10.26 1.07
N THR A 85 -1.95 9.33 1.65
CA THR A 85 -2.13 9.23 3.10
C THR A 85 -1.42 7.98 3.62
N ILE A 86 -0.69 8.13 4.71
CA ILE A 86 -0.06 7.01 5.43
C ILE A 86 -0.88 6.68 6.67
N TYR A 87 -1.26 5.42 6.78
CA TYR A 87 -2.01 4.87 7.90
C TYR A 87 -1.16 3.89 8.70
N ALA A 88 -1.38 3.82 10.00
CA ALA A 88 -0.95 2.70 10.84
C ALA A 88 -2.13 1.75 11.04
N THR A 89 -1.89 0.45 10.92
CA THR A 89 -2.93 -0.60 11.12
C THR A 89 -3.10 -1.00 12.58
N HIS A 90 -2.08 -0.71 13.39
CA HIS A 90 -2.11 -0.89 14.83
C HIS A 90 -1.83 0.46 15.50
N SER A 91 -2.62 0.78 16.52
CA SER A 91 -2.25 1.84 17.46
C SER A 91 -0.95 1.39 18.13
N ARG A 92 0.16 2.09 17.88
CA ARG A 92 1.43 1.79 18.56
C ARG A 92 1.15 1.78 20.07
N PRO A 93 1.43 0.68 20.81
CA PRO A 93 1.52 0.79 22.26
C PRO A 93 2.62 1.79 22.57
N GLN A 94 2.35 2.73 23.47
CA GLN A 94 3.35 3.66 23.97
C GLN A 94 4.44 2.93 24.75
#